data_AF-A0A2S4MA79-F1
#
_entry.id   AF-A0A2S4MA79-F1
#
_cell.length_a   1.000
_cell.length_b   1.000
_cell.length_c   1.000
_cell.angle_alpha   90.00
_cell.angle_beta   90.00
_cell.angle_gamma   90.00
#
_symmetry.space_group_name_H-M   'P 1'
#
loop_
_entity.id
_entity.type
_entity.pdbx_description
1 polymer ?
#
loop_
_entity_poly.entity_id
_entity_poly.type
_entity_poly.pdbx_seq_one_letter_code
_entity_poly.pdbx_strand_id
1 'polypeptide(L)'
;MMMAKMKHKAGWAALAFSALLTACGGGSGGSGGTGNDGSTGNPQQTAAALQPLPGGSTYVGTVSFGDTVKIALDSPAKGQLTLSFVNSQFGLAGDVVGAYTQANGVLSVSGLTPANGATLSQAQAAALSLSLVVSTAANGPGMLSGTIAQVPNLLGSGTLAGQFALTNSGVTSVADLAGQYSLVSLTGDYSVDGVPTGAQNPVAGQANIDAAGAARFCFGQAYSASCTDVDDTPGATARVTDVASFTPDPDQTTYPGAFDMIVGGQTVGRAFVAVQGANKTLFIDRFGKSPEGTPRTGSMVMTTTQTLPTGAFDGTWSCAEPNTDDKNHLLGDIAVSTVQISGGTGAANGQPGYLSLTYNAAFDYAAASKSSANPSVASGIGGLIAGQISMPAGVAGLSFLPVGSAQMYFIDEPNGSGFFVQGLCTRSS
;
A
#
# COMPACT_ATOMS: atom_id res chain seq x y z
N MET A 1 10.90 1.84 -37.04
CA MET A 1 12.05 1.06 -36.53
C MET A 1 11.50 -0.29 -36.07
N MET A 2 12.11 -1.39 -36.47
CA MET A 2 11.53 -2.75 -36.54
C MET A 2 10.90 -3.26 -35.23
N MET A 3 9.62 -3.61 -35.29
CA MET A 3 8.89 -4.34 -34.25
C MET A 3 9.35 -5.80 -34.21
N ALA A 4 9.96 -6.20 -33.10
CA ALA A 4 10.14 -7.61 -32.78
C ALA A 4 8.81 -8.20 -32.31
N LYS A 5 8.28 -9.18 -33.03
CA LYS A 5 7.16 -10.02 -32.58
C LYS A 5 7.66 -10.96 -31.49
N MET A 6 7.34 -10.69 -30.23
CA MET A 6 7.44 -11.70 -29.16
C MET A 6 6.05 -12.20 -28.80
N LYS A 7 5.81 -13.49 -29.06
CA LYS A 7 4.67 -14.26 -28.57
C LYS A 7 5.08 -14.88 -27.24
N HIS A 8 4.73 -14.28 -26.12
CA HIS A 8 4.79 -14.96 -24.82
C HIS A 8 3.44 -14.81 -24.11
N LYS A 9 2.67 -15.90 -24.10
CA LYS A 9 1.63 -16.11 -23.08
C LYS A 9 2.35 -16.69 -21.88
N ALA A 10 2.65 -15.86 -20.88
CA ALA A 10 3.17 -16.30 -19.59
C ALA A 10 2.00 -16.31 -18.59
N GLY A 11 1.81 -17.45 -17.93
CA GLY A 11 0.75 -17.69 -16.94
C GLY A 11 0.99 -16.90 -15.66
N TRP A 12 -0.11 -16.50 -15.04
CA TRP A 12 -0.13 -15.53 -13.95
C TRP A 12 -0.31 -16.29 -12.63
N ALA A 13 0.45 -15.92 -11.62
CA ALA A 13 0.08 -16.19 -10.24
C ALA A 13 -0.12 -14.83 -9.55
N ALA A 14 -1.14 -14.71 -8.73
CA ALA A 14 -1.38 -13.59 -7.83
C ALA A 14 -1.83 -14.23 -6.52
N LEU A 15 -0.98 -14.16 -5.49
CA LEU A 15 -1.21 -14.72 -4.17
C LEU A 15 -1.98 -13.73 -3.26
N ALA A 16 -3.30 -13.85 -3.17
CA ALA A 16 -4.14 -13.17 -2.19
C ALA A 16 -3.77 -13.52 -0.71
N PHE A 17 -4.54 -12.98 0.24
CA PHE A 17 -4.30 -13.09 1.69
C PHE A 17 -4.19 -14.53 2.21
N SER A 18 -4.70 -15.50 1.46
CA SER A 18 -4.82 -16.89 1.87
C SER A 18 -3.48 -17.63 1.86
N ALA A 19 -2.47 -17.13 1.14
CA ALA A 19 -1.10 -17.63 1.21
C ALA A 19 -0.44 -17.48 2.60
N LEU A 20 -1.00 -16.65 3.49
CA LEU A 20 -0.51 -16.55 4.87
C LEU A 20 -0.92 -17.75 5.74
N LEU A 21 -1.92 -18.53 5.33
CA LEU A 21 -2.42 -19.69 6.09
C LEU A 21 -1.69 -21.00 5.77
N THR A 22 -1.10 -21.14 4.58
CA THR A 22 -0.42 -22.37 4.14
C THR A 22 1.07 -22.43 4.46
N ALA A 23 1.67 -21.33 4.94
CA ALA A 23 3.07 -21.28 5.38
C ALA A 23 3.35 -21.92 6.76
N CYS A 24 2.34 -22.51 7.43
CA CYS A 24 2.47 -22.99 8.82
C CYS A 24 2.10 -24.47 9.04
N GLY A 25 2.13 -25.29 7.99
CA GLY A 25 1.84 -26.73 8.07
C GLY A 25 3.09 -27.63 8.04
N GLY A 26 3.96 -27.55 9.05
CA GLY A 26 5.16 -28.39 9.16
C GLY A 26 5.28 -29.10 10.51
N GLY A 27 4.53 -30.19 10.69
CA GLY A 27 4.55 -30.99 11.91
C GLY A 27 5.84 -31.80 12.09
N SER A 28 6.49 -31.65 13.24
CA SER A 28 7.53 -32.56 13.72
C SER A 28 6.93 -33.56 14.71
N GLY A 29 6.98 -34.84 14.36
CA GLY A 29 6.60 -35.94 15.24
C GLY A 29 7.59 -36.12 16.40
N GLY A 30 7.04 -36.49 17.57
CA GLY A 30 7.80 -36.83 18.76
C GLY A 30 6.89 -37.45 19.83
N SER A 31 7.13 -38.72 20.13
CA SER A 31 6.33 -39.65 20.92
C SER A 31 6.07 -39.25 22.39
N GLY A 32 4.87 -39.62 22.87
CA GLY A 32 4.68 -40.35 24.14
C GLY A 32 4.75 -39.56 25.45
N GLY A 33 3.59 -39.34 26.07
CA GLY A 33 3.50 -38.93 27.48
C GLY A 33 2.06 -38.70 27.93
N THR A 34 1.42 -39.73 28.48
CA THR A 34 0.14 -39.63 29.19
C THR A 34 0.29 -38.82 30.47
N GLY A 35 -0.40 -37.69 30.59
CA GLY A 35 -0.47 -36.89 31.81
C GLY A 35 -1.66 -35.94 31.76
N ASN A 36 -2.67 -36.25 32.57
CA ASN A 36 -3.86 -35.45 32.81
C ASN A 36 -3.51 -34.45 33.93
N ASP A 37 -3.67 -33.14 33.73
CA ASP A 37 -3.93 -32.17 34.81
C ASP A 37 -4.22 -30.74 34.29
N GLY A 38 -5.35 -30.19 34.77
CA GLY A 38 -5.42 -28.86 35.39
C GLY A 38 -5.16 -27.59 34.57
N SER A 39 -6.24 -26.93 34.18
CA SER A 39 -6.46 -25.46 34.20
C SER A 39 -5.24 -24.57 34.51
N THR A 40 -4.76 -23.82 33.50
CA THR A 40 -4.31 -22.43 33.68
C THR A 40 -4.75 -21.61 32.48
N GLY A 41 -5.54 -20.58 32.74
CA GLY A 41 -6.01 -19.65 31.71
C GLY A 41 -4.84 -18.96 31.03
N ASN A 42 -4.88 -18.87 29.70
CA ASN A 42 -4.10 -17.87 29.00
C ASN A 42 -4.42 -16.52 29.64
N PRO A 43 -3.42 -15.71 30.07
CA PRO A 43 -3.69 -14.34 30.41
C PRO A 43 -4.30 -13.70 29.18
N GLN A 44 -5.56 -13.30 29.29
CA GLN A 44 -6.22 -12.43 28.32
C GLN A 44 -5.36 -11.16 28.28
N GLN A 45 -4.51 -11.05 27.27
CA GLN A 45 -3.61 -9.93 27.10
C GLN A 45 -4.50 -8.69 27.00
N THR A 46 -4.50 -7.87 28.05
CA THR A 46 -5.25 -6.62 28.08
C THR A 46 -4.77 -5.80 26.89
N ALA A 47 -5.68 -5.43 25.98
CA ALA A 47 -5.32 -4.63 24.82
C ALA A 47 -4.56 -3.37 25.27
N ALA A 48 -3.44 -3.06 24.60
CA ALA A 48 -2.67 -1.87 24.91
C ALA A 48 -3.56 -0.63 24.76
N ALA A 49 -3.41 0.34 25.68
CA ALA A 49 -4.12 1.60 25.56
C ALA A 49 -3.49 2.41 24.41
N LEU A 50 -4.30 2.80 23.43
CA LEU A 50 -3.86 3.63 22.31
C LEU A 50 -3.26 4.94 22.83
N GLN A 51 -2.08 5.26 22.32
CA GLN A 51 -1.49 6.58 22.52
C GLN A 51 -1.88 7.48 21.35
N PRO A 52 -2.25 8.76 21.59
CA PRO A 52 -2.48 9.68 20.50
C PRO A 52 -1.17 9.91 19.73
N LEU A 53 -1.29 10.22 18.44
CA LEU A 53 -0.14 10.71 17.70
C LEU A 53 0.39 12.01 18.32
N PRO A 54 1.70 12.29 18.19
CA PRO A 54 2.31 13.52 18.69
C PRO A 54 1.66 14.80 18.14
N GLY A 55 0.94 14.70 17.03
CA GLY A 55 0.34 15.84 16.33
C GLY A 55 1.38 16.79 15.74
N GLY A 56 0.94 17.96 15.29
CA GLY A 56 1.81 19.01 14.77
C GLY A 56 2.50 18.63 13.46
N SER A 57 3.79 18.93 13.34
CA SER A 57 4.57 18.77 12.10
C SER A 57 5.17 17.37 11.90
N THR A 58 4.78 16.38 12.72
CA THR A 58 5.29 15.01 12.66
C THR A 58 4.25 14.07 12.09
N TYR A 59 4.58 13.41 10.99
CA TYR A 59 3.74 12.44 10.30
C TYR A 59 4.37 11.05 10.40
N VAL A 60 3.54 10.02 10.55
CA VAL A 60 3.95 8.62 10.58
C VAL A 60 3.05 7.80 9.67
N GLY A 61 3.59 6.75 9.09
CA GLY A 61 2.86 5.85 8.21
C GLY A 61 3.81 4.99 7.40
N THR A 62 3.50 4.81 6.13
CA THR A 62 4.08 3.73 5.33
C THR A 62 4.76 4.23 4.07
N VAL A 63 5.65 3.40 3.52
CA VAL A 63 6.10 3.49 2.12
C VAL A 63 5.51 2.32 1.32
N SER A 64 5.24 2.52 0.03
CA SER A 64 4.49 1.53 -0.77
C SER A 64 5.20 0.19 -0.99
N PHE A 65 6.53 0.16 -0.94
CA PHE A 65 7.31 -1.09 -0.94
C PHE A 65 7.35 -1.77 0.44
N GLY A 66 6.60 -1.27 1.42
CA GLY A 66 6.71 -1.65 2.82
C GLY A 66 7.53 -0.66 3.63
N ASP A 67 7.57 -0.89 4.94
CA ASP A 67 8.25 -0.10 5.96
C ASP A 67 7.38 0.95 6.63
N THR A 68 7.64 1.10 7.93
CA THR A 68 7.11 2.18 8.74
C THR A 68 8.13 3.31 8.82
N VAL A 69 7.70 4.52 8.46
CA VAL A 69 8.55 5.72 8.47
C VAL A 69 7.87 6.86 9.21
N LYS A 70 8.69 7.80 9.67
CA LYS A 70 8.25 9.06 10.24
C LYS A 70 8.91 10.23 9.52
N ILE A 71 8.15 11.28 9.27
CA ILE A 71 8.64 12.54 8.72
C ILE A 71 8.29 13.67 9.69
N ALA A 72 9.30 14.39 10.16
CA ALA A 72 9.12 15.61 10.94
C ALA A 72 9.52 16.83 10.09
N LEU A 73 8.55 17.70 9.80
CA LEU A 73 8.80 19.00 9.15
C LEU A 73 9.31 20.01 10.16
N ASP A 74 10.15 20.93 9.69
CA ASP A 74 10.84 21.96 10.48
C ASP A 74 11.69 21.38 11.63
N SER A 75 12.30 20.21 11.37
CA SER A 75 13.18 19.51 12.29
C SER A 75 14.50 19.15 11.58
N PRO A 76 15.67 19.34 12.24
CA PRO A 76 15.89 19.95 13.56
C PRO A 76 15.75 21.48 13.57
N ALA A 77 15.59 22.11 12.40
CA ALA A 77 15.40 23.55 12.27
C ALA A 77 14.37 23.86 11.18
N LYS A 78 13.83 25.09 11.19
CA LYS A 78 12.86 25.56 10.20
C LYS A 78 13.43 25.43 8.77
N GLY A 79 12.62 24.92 7.84
CA GLY A 79 13.01 24.64 6.45
C GLY A 79 13.80 23.34 6.27
N GLN A 80 13.95 22.54 7.33
CA GLN A 80 14.51 21.18 7.26
C GLN A 80 13.44 20.14 7.55
N LEU A 81 13.67 18.93 7.04
CA LEU A 81 12.88 17.74 7.29
C LEU A 81 13.79 16.66 7.85
N THR A 82 13.29 15.93 8.84
CA THR A 82 13.86 14.67 9.30
C THR A 82 12.99 13.52 8.81
N LEU A 83 13.57 12.59 8.05
CA LEU A 83 12.97 11.28 7.73
C LEU A 83 13.62 10.23 8.64
N SER A 84 12.80 9.49 9.37
CA SER A 84 13.21 8.38 10.24
C SER A 84 12.71 7.06 9.68
N PHE A 85 13.61 6.10 9.49
CA PHE A 85 13.25 4.71 9.21
C PHE A 85 13.01 4.00 10.54
N VAL A 86 11.74 3.74 10.86
CA VAL A 86 11.33 3.22 12.17
C VAL A 86 11.44 1.70 12.20
N ASN A 87 10.91 1.05 11.16
CA ASN A 87 11.01 -0.39 10.97
C ASN A 87 11.12 -0.67 9.48
N SER A 88 12.24 -1.26 9.08
CA SER A 88 12.52 -1.54 7.68
C SER A 88 12.79 -3.02 7.42
N GLN A 89 12.16 -3.56 6.38
CA GLN A 89 12.48 -4.88 5.84
C GLN A 89 13.78 -4.90 5.04
N PHE A 90 14.39 -3.73 4.78
CA PHE A 90 15.55 -3.54 3.91
C PHE A 90 16.80 -3.07 4.66
N GLY A 91 16.82 -3.22 5.98
CA GLY A 91 17.97 -2.88 6.83
C GLY A 91 18.17 -1.38 7.07
N LEU A 92 17.21 -0.55 6.66
CA LEU A 92 17.23 0.89 6.90
C LEU A 92 16.88 1.19 8.36
N ALA A 93 17.65 2.04 9.01
CA ALA A 93 17.36 2.51 10.36
C ALA A 93 17.93 3.92 10.57
N GLY A 94 17.40 4.59 11.59
CA GLY A 94 17.83 5.92 12.00
C GLY A 94 17.29 7.05 11.12
N ASP A 95 17.90 8.22 11.26
CA ASP A 95 17.42 9.47 10.70
C ASP A 95 18.26 9.95 9.53
N VAL A 96 17.63 10.55 8.54
CA VAL A 96 18.26 11.42 7.55
C VAL A 96 17.60 12.80 7.59
N VAL A 97 18.42 13.85 7.47
CA VAL A 97 17.98 15.24 7.55
C VAL A 97 18.32 15.97 6.27
N GLY A 98 17.38 16.72 5.71
CA GLY A 98 17.57 17.48 4.48
C GLY A 98 16.79 18.78 4.49
N ALA A 99 17.19 19.73 3.63
CA ALA A 99 16.43 20.95 3.43
C ALA A 99 15.26 20.68 2.48
N TYR A 100 14.12 21.33 2.73
CA TYR A 100 12.99 21.30 1.82
C TYR A 100 12.67 22.70 1.29
N THR A 101 12.20 22.74 0.05
CA THR A 101 11.62 23.94 -0.58
C THR A 101 10.17 23.67 -0.92
N GLN A 102 9.33 24.70 -0.93
CA GLN A 102 7.91 24.58 -1.26
C GLN A 102 7.57 25.39 -2.50
N ALA A 103 6.97 24.75 -3.49
CA ALA A 103 6.43 25.40 -4.67
C ALA A 103 5.09 24.75 -5.06
N ASN A 104 4.06 25.56 -5.32
CA ASN A 104 2.72 25.10 -5.73
C ASN A 104 2.13 24.00 -4.82
N GLY A 105 2.37 24.09 -3.51
CA GLY A 105 1.88 23.10 -2.53
C GLY A 105 2.72 21.81 -2.43
N VAL A 106 3.76 21.66 -3.25
CA VAL A 106 4.68 20.52 -3.23
C VAL A 106 5.95 20.88 -2.48
N LEU A 107 6.37 20.01 -1.56
CA LEU A 107 7.64 20.07 -0.84
C LEU A 107 8.66 19.19 -1.56
N SER A 108 9.73 19.79 -2.08
CA SER A 108 10.85 19.06 -2.67
C SER A 108 12.01 19.04 -1.68
N VAL A 109 12.47 17.84 -1.32
CA VAL A 109 13.57 17.62 -0.37
C VAL A 109 14.79 17.11 -1.13
N SER A 110 15.95 17.67 -0.82
CA SER A 110 17.23 17.23 -1.40
C SER A 110 18.37 17.47 -0.40
N GLY A 111 19.55 16.93 -0.73
CA GLY A 111 20.74 17.11 0.11
C GLY A 111 20.61 16.45 1.48
N LEU A 112 19.93 15.30 1.53
CA LEU A 112 19.76 14.52 2.75
C LEU A 112 21.11 14.02 3.27
N THR A 113 21.32 14.12 4.57
CA THR A 113 22.54 13.67 5.25
C THR A 113 22.18 12.69 6.38
N PRO A 114 22.98 11.64 6.61
CA PRO A 114 22.78 10.74 7.74
C PRO A 114 22.85 11.52 9.06
N ALA A 115 21.93 11.21 9.95
CA ALA A 115 21.86 11.77 11.30
C ALA A 115 21.82 10.63 12.32
N ASN A 116 21.04 10.77 13.40
CA ASN A 116 21.07 9.86 14.54
C ASN A 116 20.80 8.41 14.14
N GLY A 117 21.73 7.52 14.49
CA GLY A 117 21.57 6.07 14.30
C GLY A 117 21.42 5.61 12.85
N ALA A 118 21.71 6.47 11.87
CA ALA A 118 21.52 6.19 10.46
C ALA A 118 22.41 5.03 9.99
N THR A 119 21.81 4.05 9.31
CA THR A 119 22.56 2.98 8.64
C THR A 119 23.05 3.38 7.25
N LEU A 120 22.48 4.43 6.67
CA LEU A 120 22.87 4.96 5.38
C LEU A 120 24.22 5.67 5.42
N SER A 121 25.07 5.40 4.43
CA SER A 121 26.27 6.21 4.19
C SER A 121 25.91 7.62 3.70
N GLN A 122 26.87 8.56 3.79
CA GLN A 122 26.68 9.92 3.29
C GLN A 122 26.25 9.98 1.82
N ALA A 123 26.84 9.14 0.97
CA ALA A 123 26.52 9.10 -0.46
C ALA A 123 25.10 8.54 -0.70
N GLN A 124 24.71 7.50 0.04
CA GLN A 124 23.37 6.92 -0.07
C GLN A 124 22.29 7.87 0.43
N ALA A 125 22.49 8.55 1.56
CA ALA A 125 21.55 9.55 2.04
C ALA A 125 21.41 10.71 1.04
N ALA A 126 22.51 11.20 0.47
CA ALA A 126 22.49 12.30 -0.48
C ALA A 126 21.80 11.95 -1.81
N ALA A 127 21.74 10.66 -2.17
CA ALA A 127 21.05 10.19 -3.37
C ALA A 127 19.52 10.17 -3.21
N LEU A 128 19.02 10.09 -1.98
CA LEU A 128 17.58 10.10 -1.71
C LEU A 128 16.92 11.37 -2.27
N SER A 129 15.78 11.19 -2.94
CA SER A 129 14.96 12.29 -3.43
C SER A 129 13.52 12.12 -2.97
N LEU A 130 12.94 13.18 -2.39
CA LEU A 130 11.57 13.16 -1.91
C LEU A 130 10.77 14.32 -2.53
N SER A 131 9.53 14.02 -2.88
CA SER A 131 8.53 14.99 -3.31
C SER A 131 7.26 14.75 -2.49
N LEU A 132 6.82 15.73 -1.71
CA LEU A 132 5.75 15.55 -0.72
C LEU A 132 4.64 16.58 -0.92
N VAL A 133 3.42 16.21 -0.56
CA VAL A 133 2.23 17.05 -0.57
C VAL A 133 1.55 16.91 0.79
N VAL A 134 1.33 18.06 1.44
CA VAL A 134 0.58 18.14 2.70
C VAL A 134 -0.89 18.40 2.37
N SER A 135 -1.76 17.53 2.85
CA SER A 135 -3.22 17.70 2.81
C SER A 135 -3.72 17.94 4.23
N THR A 136 -4.03 19.18 4.57
CA THR A 136 -4.54 19.55 5.90
C THR A 136 -6.05 19.48 5.95
N ALA A 137 -6.61 18.87 6.99
CA ALA A 137 -8.01 19.08 7.33
C ALA A 137 -8.19 20.50 7.91
N ALA A 138 -9.42 21.02 7.84
CA ALA A 138 -9.78 22.37 8.31
C ALA A 138 -9.44 22.63 9.80
N ASN A 139 -9.16 21.57 10.56
CA ASN A 139 -8.95 21.56 12.00
C ASN A 139 -7.53 21.14 12.43
N GLY A 140 -6.56 21.04 11.50
CA GLY A 140 -5.12 20.94 11.83
C GLY A 140 -4.44 19.58 11.57
N PRO A 141 -5.06 18.42 11.86
CA PRO A 141 -4.52 17.14 11.46
C PRO A 141 -4.63 16.95 9.94
N GLY A 142 -3.69 16.24 9.35
CA GLY A 142 -3.54 16.11 7.91
C GLY A 142 -2.79 14.85 7.49
N MET A 143 -2.74 14.67 6.18
CA MET A 143 -2.00 13.63 5.51
C MET A 143 -0.76 14.23 4.86
N LEU A 144 0.35 13.50 4.92
CA LEU A 144 1.54 13.78 4.13
C LEU A 144 1.71 12.61 3.16
N SER A 145 1.51 12.88 1.88
CA SER A 145 1.65 11.91 0.80
C SER A 145 2.79 12.34 -0.11
N GLY A 146 3.40 11.42 -0.85
CA GLY A 146 4.45 11.82 -1.77
C GLY A 146 5.19 10.65 -2.36
N THR A 147 6.39 10.89 -2.86
CA THR A 147 7.28 9.85 -3.38
C THR A 147 8.65 9.91 -2.72
N ILE A 148 9.31 8.76 -2.68
CA ILE A 148 10.73 8.62 -2.37
C ILE A 148 11.39 7.80 -3.47
N ALA A 149 12.58 8.23 -3.88
CA ALA A 149 13.41 7.56 -4.87
C ALA A 149 14.82 7.31 -4.30
N GLN A 150 15.55 6.44 -4.98
CA GLN A 150 16.95 6.11 -4.73
C GLN A 150 17.21 5.51 -3.33
N VAL A 151 16.22 4.79 -2.79
CA VAL A 151 16.33 4.17 -1.46
C VAL A 151 17.15 2.89 -1.58
N PRO A 152 18.34 2.78 -0.98
CA PRO A 152 19.12 1.56 -1.10
C PRO A 152 18.50 0.44 -0.28
N ASN A 153 18.57 -0.79 -0.77
CA ASN A 153 18.36 -1.95 0.05
C ASN A 153 19.69 -2.36 0.71
N LEU A 154 19.82 -2.21 2.03
CA LEU A 154 21.06 -2.53 2.75
C LEU A 154 21.24 -4.03 3.05
N LEU A 155 20.23 -4.85 2.75
CA LEU A 155 20.32 -6.31 2.83
C LEU A 155 20.70 -6.96 1.50
N GLY A 156 20.86 -6.16 0.44
CA GLY A 156 21.26 -6.60 -0.89
C GLY A 156 21.86 -5.49 -1.73
N SER A 157 21.69 -5.56 -3.05
CA SER A 157 22.32 -4.62 -4.00
C SER A 157 21.37 -3.68 -4.74
N GLY A 158 20.05 -3.87 -4.60
CA GLY A 158 19.04 -3.10 -5.32
C GLY A 158 18.74 -1.73 -4.72
N THR A 159 17.93 -0.96 -5.48
CA THR A 159 17.42 0.35 -5.10
C THR A 159 15.91 0.39 -5.28
N LEU A 160 15.22 0.97 -4.32
CA LEU A 160 13.77 1.02 -4.21
C LEU A 160 13.28 2.45 -4.47
N ALA A 161 12.03 2.52 -4.93
CA ALA A 161 11.26 3.75 -5.06
C ALA A 161 9.80 3.46 -4.71
N GLY A 162 9.11 4.44 -4.15
CA GLY A 162 7.74 4.23 -3.69
C GLY A 162 7.04 5.51 -3.28
N GLN A 163 5.85 5.35 -2.72
CA GLN A 163 4.99 6.44 -2.29
C GLN A 163 4.84 6.46 -0.78
N PHE A 164 4.87 7.66 -0.21
CA PHE A 164 4.53 7.89 1.18
C PHE A 164 3.03 7.98 1.37
N ALA A 165 2.57 7.38 2.46
CA ALA A 165 1.22 7.54 2.98
C ALA A 165 1.28 7.72 4.50
N LEU A 166 1.34 8.98 4.94
CA LEU A 166 1.62 9.35 6.34
C LEU A 166 0.52 10.23 6.92
N THR A 167 0.36 10.20 8.24
CA THR A 167 -0.64 10.95 9.01
C THR A 167 -0.02 11.52 10.28
N ASN A 168 -0.47 12.71 10.70
CA ASN A 168 -0.23 13.24 12.05
C ASN A 168 -1.53 13.21 12.90
N SER A 169 -2.55 12.54 12.38
CA SER A 169 -3.89 12.37 12.95
C SER A 169 -4.17 10.91 13.28
N GLY A 170 -5.12 10.64 14.16
CA GLY A 170 -5.43 9.28 14.59
C GLY A 170 -6.82 9.18 15.20
N VAL A 171 -7.18 7.97 15.60
CA VAL A 171 -8.40 7.68 16.36
C VAL A 171 -8.08 7.32 17.80
N THR A 172 -9.09 7.36 18.68
CA THR A 172 -8.92 7.16 20.13
C THR A 172 -9.24 5.75 20.60
N SER A 173 -9.89 4.93 19.77
CA SER A 173 -10.32 3.58 20.11
C SER A 173 -10.38 2.67 18.88
N VAL A 174 -10.40 1.36 19.09
CA VAL A 174 -10.68 0.38 18.02
C VAL A 174 -12.07 0.59 17.43
N ALA A 175 -13.06 0.94 18.26
CA ALA A 175 -14.43 1.19 17.81
C ALA A 175 -14.52 2.35 16.80
N ASP A 176 -13.61 3.31 16.89
CA ASP A 176 -13.51 4.41 15.93
C ASP A 176 -13.02 3.95 14.55
N LEU A 177 -12.52 2.72 14.38
CA LEU A 177 -12.22 2.14 13.07
C LEU A 177 -13.47 1.61 12.37
N ALA A 178 -14.61 1.47 13.06
CA ALA A 178 -15.80 0.86 12.49
C ALA A 178 -16.27 1.60 11.23
N GLY A 179 -16.57 0.83 10.19
CA GLY A 179 -17.07 1.35 8.92
C GLY A 179 -16.76 0.45 7.72
N GLN A 180 -17.33 0.83 6.58
CA GLN A 180 -17.04 0.23 5.28
C GLN A 180 -15.96 1.03 4.57
N TYR A 181 -14.98 0.34 4.01
CA TYR A 181 -13.82 0.93 3.36
C TYR A 181 -13.65 0.40 1.94
N SER A 182 -13.25 1.29 1.05
CA SER A 182 -12.73 0.96 -0.28
C SER A 182 -11.22 0.88 -0.20
N LEU A 183 -10.60 -0.05 -0.91
CA LEU A 183 -9.17 -0.29 -0.76
C LEU A 183 -8.47 -0.59 -2.06
N VAL A 184 -7.18 -0.25 -2.07
CA VAL A 184 -6.18 -0.79 -2.97
C VAL A 184 -4.99 -1.31 -2.15
N SER A 185 -4.35 -2.36 -2.62
CA SER A 185 -3.15 -2.90 -2.00
C SER A 185 -2.25 -3.52 -3.04
N LEU A 186 -0.95 -3.42 -2.81
CA LEU A 186 0.06 -4.21 -3.47
C LEU A 186 0.90 -4.90 -2.39
N THR A 187 1.03 -6.21 -2.50
CA THR A 187 2.00 -6.97 -1.70
C THR A 187 2.76 -7.91 -2.61
N GLY A 188 4.02 -8.18 -2.30
CA GLY A 188 4.83 -9.08 -3.09
C GLY A 188 5.97 -9.67 -2.28
N ASP A 189 6.55 -10.73 -2.81
CA ASP A 189 7.78 -11.30 -2.28
C ASP A 189 8.96 -10.54 -2.88
N TYR A 190 9.97 -10.27 -2.07
CA TYR A 190 11.17 -9.57 -2.49
C TYR A 190 12.37 -10.49 -2.32
N SER A 191 13.28 -10.47 -3.30
CA SER A 191 14.60 -11.07 -3.13
C SER A 191 15.36 -10.36 -2.03
N VAL A 192 16.48 -10.97 -1.61
CA VAL A 192 17.47 -10.28 -0.77
C VAL A 192 17.97 -8.98 -1.40
N ASP A 193 17.94 -8.87 -2.73
CA ASP A 193 18.29 -7.65 -3.46
C ASP A 193 17.17 -6.60 -3.49
N GLY A 194 16.01 -6.87 -2.88
CA GLY A 194 14.90 -5.91 -2.84
C GLY A 194 14.23 -5.76 -4.20
N VAL A 195 14.40 -6.78 -5.05
CA VAL A 195 13.73 -6.88 -6.33
C VAL A 195 12.49 -7.75 -6.10
N PRO A 196 11.30 -7.32 -6.52
CA PRO A 196 10.15 -8.19 -6.65
C PRO A 196 10.51 -9.55 -7.25
N THR A 197 10.27 -10.62 -6.51
CA THR A 197 10.43 -11.99 -6.99
C THR A 197 9.08 -12.66 -7.13
N GLY A 198 8.84 -13.29 -8.28
CA GLY A 198 7.59 -13.98 -8.52
C GLY A 198 6.41 -13.04 -8.69
N ALA A 199 5.25 -13.49 -8.20
CA ALA A 199 3.97 -12.81 -8.35
C ALA A 199 3.82 -11.62 -7.40
N GLN A 200 3.50 -10.46 -7.96
CA GLN A 200 2.94 -9.34 -7.22
C GLN A 200 1.43 -9.56 -7.04
N ASN A 201 0.90 -9.11 -5.90
CA ASN A 201 -0.46 -9.43 -5.48
C ASN A 201 -1.25 -8.14 -5.33
N PRO A 202 -1.69 -7.57 -6.46
CA PRO A 202 -2.55 -6.42 -6.48
C PRO A 202 -3.94 -6.82 -5.98
N VAL A 203 -4.55 -5.92 -5.21
CA VAL A 203 -5.89 -6.10 -4.69
C VAL A 203 -6.62 -4.77 -4.77
N ALA A 204 -7.87 -4.81 -5.22
CA ALA A 204 -8.82 -3.72 -5.09
C ALA A 204 -10.18 -4.27 -4.67
N GLY A 205 -10.95 -3.52 -3.90
CA GLY A 205 -12.25 -3.97 -3.42
C GLY A 205 -12.76 -3.19 -2.23
N GLN A 206 -13.58 -3.86 -1.42
CA GLN A 206 -14.11 -3.27 -0.19
C GLN A 206 -13.87 -4.16 1.02
N ALA A 207 -13.90 -3.54 2.19
CA ALA A 207 -13.88 -4.23 3.47
C ALA A 207 -14.87 -3.57 4.43
N ASN A 208 -15.28 -4.30 5.46
CA ASN A 208 -15.96 -3.71 6.61
C ASN A 208 -15.19 -4.07 7.87
N ILE A 209 -14.92 -3.07 8.70
CA ILE A 209 -14.38 -3.20 10.04
C ILE A 209 -15.52 -2.96 11.02
N ASP A 210 -15.73 -3.86 11.97
CA ASP A 210 -16.72 -3.66 13.03
C ASP A 210 -16.13 -2.91 14.23
N ALA A 211 -16.98 -2.62 15.24
CA ALA A 211 -16.56 -1.87 16.42
C ALA A 211 -15.59 -2.64 17.34
N ALA A 212 -15.47 -3.96 17.17
CA ALA A 212 -14.47 -4.78 17.85
C ALA A 212 -13.15 -4.87 17.07
N GLY A 213 -13.08 -4.27 15.88
CA GLY A 213 -11.92 -4.32 14.99
C GLY A 213 -11.89 -5.56 14.10
N ALA A 214 -12.90 -6.43 14.14
CA ALA A 214 -12.96 -7.55 13.21
C ALA A 214 -13.28 -7.03 11.80
N ALA A 215 -12.54 -7.52 10.82
CA ALA A 215 -12.60 -7.08 9.45
C ALA A 215 -12.89 -8.25 8.51
N ARG A 216 -13.74 -8.00 7.51
CA ARG A 216 -13.94 -8.89 6.37
C ARG A 216 -13.63 -8.12 5.09
N PHE A 217 -12.88 -8.77 4.20
CA PHE A 217 -12.49 -8.23 2.91
C PHE A 217 -13.30 -8.90 1.79
N CYS A 218 -13.58 -8.14 0.73
CA CYS A 218 -14.27 -8.57 -0.47
C CYS A 218 -13.49 -8.02 -1.68
N PHE A 219 -12.59 -8.82 -2.23
CA PHE A 219 -11.72 -8.45 -3.32
C PHE A 219 -12.44 -8.56 -4.66
N GLY A 220 -12.26 -7.55 -5.51
CA GLY A 220 -12.94 -7.43 -6.80
C GLY A 220 -14.46 -7.33 -6.72
N GLN A 221 -15.03 -7.06 -5.53
CA GLN A 221 -16.46 -7.12 -5.26
C GLN A 221 -16.89 -6.00 -4.32
N ALA A 222 -18.18 -5.64 -4.38
CA ALA A 222 -18.79 -4.80 -3.36
C ALA A 222 -18.89 -5.57 -2.04
N TYR A 223 -18.82 -4.86 -0.91
CA TYR A 223 -18.89 -5.51 0.39
C TYR A 223 -20.23 -6.24 0.58
N SER A 224 -20.13 -7.48 1.03
CA SER A 224 -21.24 -8.27 1.56
C SER A 224 -20.73 -9.13 2.71
N ALA A 225 -21.57 -9.38 3.72
CA ALA A 225 -21.25 -10.31 4.81
C ALA A 225 -20.99 -11.75 4.33
N SER A 226 -21.46 -12.09 3.13
CA SER A 226 -21.29 -13.40 2.49
C SER A 226 -20.30 -13.40 1.33
N CYS A 227 -19.56 -12.30 1.11
CA CYS A 227 -18.56 -12.29 0.04
C CYS A 227 -17.48 -13.35 0.33
N THR A 228 -16.95 -13.90 -0.76
CA THR A 228 -15.84 -14.84 -0.75
C THR A 228 -14.88 -14.46 -1.85
N ASP A 229 -13.61 -14.76 -1.65
CA ASP A 229 -12.51 -14.36 -2.51
C ASP A 229 -11.91 -15.59 -3.18
N VAL A 230 -11.18 -15.37 -4.27
CA VAL A 230 -10.45 -16.44 -4.96
C VAL A 230 -9.35 -16.95 -4.04
N ASP A 231 -9.40 -18.23 -3.67
CA ASP A 231 -8.30 -18.87 -2.92
C ASP A 231 -7.10 -18.98 -3.83
N ASP A 232 -6.10 -18.16 -3.64
CA ASP A 232 -4.94 -18.04 -4.50
C ASP A 232 -3.93 -19.19 -4.40
N THR A 233 -4.17 -20.16 -3.52
CA THR A 233 -3.32 -21.34 -3.39
C THR A 233 -3.20 -22.09 -4.73
N PRO A 234 -1.99 -22.49 -5.16
CA PRO A 234 -1.81 -23.25 -6.40
C PRO A 234 -2.72 -24.49 -6.46
N GLY A 235 -3.54 -24.59 -7.51
CA GLY A 235 -4.49 -25.69 -7.70
C GLY A 235 -5.80 -25.57 -6.93
N ALA A 236 -5.97 -24.55 -6.08
CA ALA A 236 -7.23 -24.31 -5.40
C ALA A 236 -8.30 -23.80 -6.38
N THR A 237 -9.48 -24.42 -6.29
CA THR A 237 -10.70 -24.02 -6.99
C THR A 237 -11.76 -23.47 -6.03
N ALA A 238 -11.50 -23.57 -4.73
CA ALA A 238 -12.37 -23.05 -3.70
C ALA A 238 -12.35 -21.52 -3.65
N ARG A 239 -13.38 -20.94 -3.06
CA ARG A 239 -13.39 -19.56 -2.61
C ARG A 239 -13.30 -19.52 -1.09
N VAL A 240 -12.61 -18.53 -0.56
CA VAL A 240 -12.35 -18.38 0.88
C VAL A 240 -12.99 -17.11 1.44
N THR A 241 -13.06 -17.03 2.75
CA THR A 241 -13.44 -15.81 3.46
C THR A 241 -12.17 -15.17 3.98
N ASP A 242 -11.82 -14.00 3.46
CA ASP A 242 -10.68 -13.24 3.98
C ASP A 242 -11.11 -12.35 5.15
N VAL A 243 -10.56 -12.65 6.32
CA VAL A 243 -10.84 -11.96 7.58
C VAL A 243 -9.54 -11.53 8.27
N ALA A 244 -9.62 -10.40 8.95
CA ALA A 244 -8.57 -9.92 9.84
C ALA A 244 -9.18 -9.36 11.14
N SER A 245 -8.33 -9.00 12.09
CA SER A 245 -8.71 -8.16 13.21
C SER A 245 -7.70 -7.04 13.40
N PHE A 246 -8.18 -5.87 13.79
CA PHE A 246 -7.36 -4.72 14.16
C PHE A 246 -7.35 -4.56 15.68
N THR A 247 -6.15 -4.55 16.27
CA THR A 247 -5.95 -4.33 17.70
C THR A 247 -4.90 -3.24 17.90
N PRO A 248 -4.94 -2.45 18.99
CA PRO A 248 -3.89 -1.47 19.26
C PRO A 248 -2.51 -2.16 19.26
N ASP A 249 -1.54 -1.58 18.55
CA ASP A 249 -0.17 -2.10 18.53
C ASP A 249 0.36 -2.14 19.98
N PRO A 250 0.97 -3.24 20.43
CA PRO A 250 1.48 -3.36 21.81
C PRO A 250 2.63 -2.38 22.11
N ASP A 251 3.38 -1.93 21.12
CA ASP A 251 4.46 -0.96 21.21
C ASP A 251 4.01 0.44 20.74
N GLN A 252 3.08 1.03 21.51
CA GLN A 252 2.64 2.41 21.31
C GLN A 252 3.74 3.46 21.56
N THR A 253 4.91 3.06 22.08
CA THR A 253 6.03 3.98 22.29
C THR A 253 6.75 4.23 20.97
N THR A 254 7.00 3.16 20.22
CA THR A 254 7.59 3.24 18.87
C THR A 254 6.53 3.61 17.82
N TYR A 255 5.31 3.10 17.96
CA TYR A 255 4.22 3.26 16.99
C TYR A 255 2.98 3.89 17.63
N PRO A 256 3.04 5.16 18.08
CA PRO A 256 1.90 5.82 18.67
C PRO A 256 0.71 5.82 17.71
N GLY A 257 -0.47 5.46 18.19
CA GLY A 257 -1.73 5.47 17.44
C GLY A 257 -1.85 4.37 16.38
N ALA A 258 -0.89 3.43 16.35
CA ALA A 258 -0.90 2.32 15.39
C ALA A 258 -1.77 1.15 15.86
N PHE A 259 -2.24 0.36 14.89
CA PHE A 259 -2.96 -0.88 15.12
C PHE A 259 -2.26 -2.03 14.40
N ASP A 260 -2.13 -3.17 15.06
CA ASP A 260 -1.75 -4.42 14.41
C ASP A 260 -2.92 -4.93 13.56
N MET A 261 -2.62 -5.32 12.33
CA MET A 261 -3.52 -6.12 11.49
C MET A 261 -3.18 -7.59 11.66
N ILE A 262 -4.10 -8.35 12.22
CA ILE A 262 -3.91 -9.77 12.55
C ILE A 262 -4.74 -10.65 11.62
N VAL A 263 -4.10 -11.65 11.00
CA VAL A 263 -4.75 -12.69 10.19
C VAL A 263 -4.29 -14.06 10.68
N GLY A 264 -5.24 -14.97 10.92
CA GLY A 264 -4.90 -16.30 11.43
C GLY A 264 -4.14 -16.30 12.76
N GLY A 265 -4.28 -15.25 13.58
CA GLY A 265 -3.55 -15.08 14.83
C GLY A 265 -2.12 -14.53 14.68
N GLN A 266 -1.69 -14.16 13.48
CA GLN A 266 -0.38 -13.55 13.21
C GLN A 266 -0.53 -12.09 12.83
N THR A 267 0.36 -11.21 13.32
CA THR A 267 0.46 -9.83 12.85
C THR A 267 1.06 -9.81 11.46
N VAL A 268 0.31 -9.31 10.48
CA VAL A 268 0.66 -9.29 9.04
C VAL A 268 0.71 -7.87 8.47
N GLY A 269 0.58 -6.88 9.34
CA GLY A 269 0.74 -5.49 9.00
C GLY A 269 0.45 -4.55 10.16
N ARG A 270 0.76 -3.27 9.95
CA ARG A 270 0.57 -2.19 10.92
C ARG A 270 -0.16 -1.02 10.27
N ALA A 271 -1.29 -0.62 10.86
CA ALA A 271 -2.17 0.41 10.36
C ALA A 271 -2.01 1.75 11.10
N PHE A 272 -1.93 2.83 10.33
CA PHE A 272 -1.99 4.22 10.79
C PHE A 272 -3.22 4.89 10.20
N VAL A 273 -3.95 5.68 10.99
CA VAL A 273 -5.29 6.16 10.62
C VAL A 273 -5.27 7.66 10.41
N ALA A 274 -5.45 8.13 9.18
CA ALA A 274 -5.75 9.53 8.91
C ALA A 274 -7.24 9.82 9.13
N VAL A 275 -7.54 10.95 9.77
CA VAL A 275 -8.90 11.48 9.95
C VAL A 275 -8.99 12.85 9.29
N GLN A 276 -9.81 12.95 8.23
CA GLN A 276 -10.06 14.18 7.49
C GLN A 276 -11.58 14.45 7.45
N GLY A 277 -12.07 15.22 8.43
CA GLY A 277 -13.52 15.40 8.62
C GLY A 277 -14.18 14.08 9.02
N ALA A 278 -15.19 13.63 8.26
CA ALA A 278 -15.85 12.35 8.48
C ALA A 278 -15.10 11.16 7.83
N ASN A 279 -14.14 11.45 6.95
CA ASN A 279 -13.41 10.41 6.23
C ASN A 279 -12.27 9.88 7.07
N LYS A 280 -12.14 8.55 7.10
CA LYS A 280 -11.01 7.84 7.70
C LYS A 280 -10.24 7.13 6.59
N THR A 281 -8.93 7.26 6.62
CA THR A 281 -8.03 6.55 5.69
C THR A 281 -7.00 5.77 6.49
N LEU A 282 -6.94 4.46 6.30
CA LEU A 282 -5.95 3.59 6.92
C LEU A 282 -4.80 3.38 5.93
N PHE A 283 -3.57 3.63 6.39
CA PHE A 283 -2.34 3.26 5.70
C PHE A 283 -1.73 2.08 6.43
N ILE A 284 -1.60 0.96 5.74
CA ILE A 284 -1.18 -0.30 6.35
C ILE A 284 0.13 -0.74 5.70
N ASP A 285 1.19 -0.77 6.51
CA ASP A 285 2.47 -1.38 6.18
C ASP A 285 2.25 -2.89 6.25
N ARG A 286 2.46 -3.59 5.14
CA ARG A 286 2.31 -5.04 5.07
C ARG A 286 3.69 -5.67 5.15
N PHE A 287 3.84 -6.59 6.10
CA PHE A 287 5.08 -7.30 6.31
C PHE A 287 4.81 -8.75 6.71
N GLY A 288 5.79 -9.60 6.45
CA GLY A 288 5.71 -11.02 6.71
C GLY A 288 6.80 -11.76 5.93
N LYS A 289 6.62 -13.07 5.80
CA LYS A 289 7.48 -13.91 4.98
C LYS A 289 6.64 -14.81 4.09
N SER A 290 7.16 -15.14 2.91
CA SER A 290 6.60 -16.22 2.10
C SER A 290 6.82 -17.58 2.80
N PRO A 291 6.14 -18.66 2.36
CA PRO A 291 6.41 -20.01 2.84
C PRO A 291 7.88 -20.44 2.69
N GLU A 292 8.58 -19.93 1.67
CA GLU A 292 10.01 -20.15 1.41
C GLU A 292 10.92 -19.28 2.29
N GLY A 293 10.33 -18.39 3.10
CA GLY A 293 11.05 -17.54 4.05
C GLY A 293 11.56 -16.23 3.46
N THR A 294 11.22 -15.89 2.21
CA THR A 294 11.59 -14.59 1.63
C THR A 294 10.77 -13.46 2.26
N PRO A 295 11.33 -12.25 2.43
CA PRO A 295 10.56 -11.09 2.88
C PRO A 295 9.36 -10.86 1.97
N ARG A 296 8.18 -10.73 2.58
CA ARG A 296 6.94 -10.41 1.90
C ARG A 296 6.44 -9.08 2.41
N THR A 297 6.36 -8.10 1.52
CA THR A 297 6.07 -6.73 1.93
C THR A 297 5.29 -5.93 0.90
N GLY A 298 4.84 -4.74 1.28
CA GLY A 298 4.06 -3.84 0.45
C GLY A 298 3.16 -2.95 1.29
N SER A 299 2.11 -2.42 0.70
CA SER A 299 1.18 -1.55 1.41
C SER A 299 -0.27 -1.78 1.05
N MET A 300 -1.16 -1.36 1.94
CA MET A 300 -2.59 -1.25 1.68
C MET A 300 -3.07 0.14 2.10
N VAL A 301 -3.87 0.76 1.25
CA VAL A 301 -4.59 1.98 1.56
C VAL A 301 -6.08 1.67 1.55
N MET A 302 -6.75 2.02 2.65
CA MET A 302 -8.20 1.86 2.79
C MET A 302 -8.80 3.22 3.10
N THR A 303 -9.89 3.62 2.48
CA THR A 303 -10.58 4.87 2.81
C THR A 303 -12.08 4.64 2.94
N THR A 304 -12.76 5.45 3.76
CA THR A 304 -14.21 5.35 3.95
C THR A 304 -14.92 5.29 2.60
N THR A 305 -15.77 4.28 2.42
CA THR A 305 -16.49 4.06 1.16
C THR A 305 -17.47 5.19 0.89
N GLN A 306 -17.45 5.68 -0.34
CA GLN A 306 -18.38 6.70 -0.82
C GLN A 306 -18.74 6.42 -2.27
N THR A 307 -19.98 6.71 -2.68
CA THR A 307 -20.33 6.65 -4.10
C THR A 307 -19.69 7.83 -4.83
N LEU A 308 -18.99 7.56 -5.93
CA LEU A 308 -18.35 8.56 -6.76
C LEU A 308 -19.24 8.90 -7.96
N PRO A 309 -19.70 10.16 -8.09
CA PRO A 309 -20.32 10.62 -9.33
C PRO A 309 -19.33 10.55 -10.48
N THR A 310 -19.81 10.21 -11.68
CA THR A 310 -18.99 10.34 -12.90
C THR A 310 -18.50 11.77 -13.03
N GLY A 311 -17.20 11.95 -13.29
CA GLY A 311 -16.57 13.26 -13.44
C GLY A 311 -16.18 13.95 -12.13
N ALA A 312 -16.38 13.31 -10.96
CA ALA A 312 -15.98 13.88 -9.68
C ALA A 312 -14.47 14.17 -9.58
N PHE A 313 -13.65 13.51 -10.41
CA PHE A 313 -12.19 13.64 -10.45
C PHE A 313 -11.68 14.22 -11.78
N ASP A 314 -12.53 14.96 -12.50
CA ASP A 314 -12.11 15.66 -13.72
C ASP A 314 -10.99 16.68 -13.44
N GLY A 315 -10.05 16.77 -14.38
CA GLY A 315 -8.92 17.68 -14.30
C GLY A 315 -7.58 17.03 -14.64
N THR A 316 -6.53 17.79 -14.39
CA THR A 316 -5.14 17.36 -14.64
C THR A 316 -4.54 16.78 -13.37
N TRP A 317 -3.90 15.62 -13.52
CA TRP A 317 -3.28 14.87 -12.45
C TRP A 317 -1.84 14.55 -12.81
N SER A 318 -0.94 14.71 -11.84
CA SER A 318 0.42 14.20 -11.89
C SER A 318 0.45 12.86 -11.16
N CYS A 319 0.53 11.77 -11.93
CA CYS A 319 0.57 10.40 -11.43
C CYS A 319 2.02 9.90 -11.41
N ALA A 320 2.46 9.49 -10.24
CA ALA A 320 3.84 9.09 -9.97
C ALA A 320 3.89 7.65 -9.46
N GLU A 321 4.79 6.85 -10.01
CA GLU A 321 4.98 5.43 -9.70
C GLU A 321 6.46 5.03 -9.80
N PRO A 322 6.88 3.89 -9.22
CA PRO A 322 8.23 3.37 -9.38
C PRO A 322 8.54 3.11 -10.85
N ASN A 323 9.67 3.61 -11.32
CA ASN A 323 10.10 3.43 -12.69
C ASN A 323 10.57 1.99 -12.93
N THR A 324 10.17 1.42 -14.06
CA THR A 324 10.50 0.05 -14.44
C THR A 324 11.10 -0.03 -15.84
N ASP A 325 11.97 -0.99 -16.07
CA ASP A 325 12.37 -1.36 -17.44
C ASP A 325 11.33 -2.27 -18.12
N ASP A 326 11.55 -2.57 -19.41
CA ASP A 326 10.71 -3.49 -20.21
C ASP A 326 10.69 -4.95 -19.68
N LYS A 327 11.52 -5.25 -18.66
CA LYS A 327 11.59 -6.55 -17.98
C LYS A 327 11.00 -6.50 -16.58
N ASN A 328 10.35 -5.41 -16.21
CA ASN A 328 9.75 -5.17 -14.89
C ASN A 328 10.76 -5.10 -13.73
N HIS A 329 12.01 -4.73 -14.00
CA HIS A 329 12.94 -4.41 -12.93
C HIS A 329 12.68 -2.99 -12.43
N LEU A 330 12.56 -2.83 -11.11
CA LEU A 330 12.54 -1.52 -10.47
C LEU A 330 13.90 -0.83 -10.66
N LEU A 331 13.89 0.41 -11.14
CA LEU A 331 15.11 1.18 -11.42
C LEU A 331 15.54 2.11 -10.28
N GLY A 332 14.78 2.15 -9.19
CA GLY A 332 15.03 3.05 -8.06
C GLY A 332 14.61 4.51 -8.30
N ASP A 333 14.05 4.82 -9.46
CA ASP A 333 13.52 6.15 -9.80
C ASP A 333 11.99 6.18 -9.78
N ILE A 334 11.43 7.38 -9.89
CA ILE A 334 9.99 7.62 -10.01
C ILE A 334 9.67 8.08 -11.44
N ALA A 335 8.79 7.35 -12.12
CA ALA A 335 8.19 7.76 -13.36
C ALA A 335 6.99 8.67 -13.06
N VAL A 336 6.88 9.79 -13.78
CA VAL A 336 5.75 10.73 -13.62
C VAL A 336 5.05 10.91 -14.95
N SER A 337 3.74 10.67 -14.95
CA SER A 337 2.85 10.86 -16.09
C SER A 337 1.82 11.93 -15.77
N THR A 338 1.52 12.78 -16.76
CA THR A 338 0.40 13.72 -16.67
C THR A 338 -0.85 13.05 -17.23
N VAL A 339 -1.88 12.91 -16.39
CA VAL A 339 -3.16 12.29 -16.73
C VAL A 339 -4.26 13.35 -16.70
N GLN A 340 -4.91 13.59 -17.83
CA GLN A 340 -6.11 14.41 -17.91
C GLN A 340 -7.33 13.51 -17.82
N ILE A 341 -8.17 13.69 -16.81
CA ILE A 341 -9.44 12.97 -16.64
C ILE A 341 -10.60 13.86 -17.09
N SER A 342 -11.51 13.28 -17.87
CA SER A 342 -12.77 13.89 -18.27
C SER A 342 -13.87 12.84 -18.35
N GLY A 343 -14.80 12.91 -17.39
CA GLY A 343 -15.88 11.94 -17.21
C GLY A 343 -15.33 10.52 -17.10
N GLY A 344 -15.81 9.64 -17.97
CA GLY A 344 -15.40 8.24 -18.06
C GLY A 344 -14.17 7.98 -18.95
N THR A 345 -13.37 9.00 -19.25
CA THR A 345 -12.19 8.85 -20.11
C THR A 345 -10.99 9.61 -19.56
N GLY A 346 -9.79 9.19 -19.94
CA GLY A 346 -8.56 9.88 -19.63
C GLY A 346 -7.57 9.92 -20.80
N ALA A 347 -6.71 10.94 -20.78
CA ALA A 347 -5.56 11.07 -21.66
C ALA A 347 -4.29 11.06 -20.82
N ALA A 348 -3.31 10.21 -21.17
CA ALA A 348 -2.01 10.19 -20.50
C ALA A 348 -0.94 10.76 -21.43
N ASN A 349 -0.11 11.66 -20.93
CA ASN A 349 1.01 12.27 -21.66
C ASN A 349 0.61 12.81 -23.05
N GLY A 350 -0.56 13.43 -23.12
CA GLY A 350 -1.10 14.03 -24.35
C GLY A 350 -1.70 13.05 -25.35
N GLN A 351 -1.82 11.75 -25.04
CA GLN A 351 -2.50 10.75 -25.87
C GLN A 351 -3.99 10.67 -25.51
N PRO A 352 -4.92 11.22 -26.32
CA PRO A 352 -6.35 11.23 -26.00
C PRO A 352 -6.97 9.83 -26.05
N GLY A 353 -7.94 9.56 -25.17
CA GLY A 353 -8.68 8.29 -25.18
C GLY A 353 -7.83 7.07 -24.80
N TYR A 354 -6.66 7.30 -24.20
CA TYR A 354 -5.73 6.26 -23.77
C TYR A 354 -6.31 5.42 -22.61
N LEU A 355 -7.15 6.03 -21.78
CA LEU A 355 -7.71 5.43 -20.57
C LEU A 355 -9.24 5.48 -20.60
N SER A 356 -9.89 4.33 -20.42
CA SER A 356 -11.33 4.23 -20.14
C SER A 356 -11.54 4.12 -18.64
N LEU A 357 -12.46 4.90 -18.06
CA LEU A 357 -12.70 4.97 -16.61
C LEU A 357 -14.14 4.56 -16.28
N THR A 358 -14.28 3.62 -15.37
CA THR A 358 -15.56 3.20 -14.79
C THR A 358 -15.58 3.54 -13.30
N TYR A 359 -16.50 4.40 -12.88
CA TYR A 359 -16.64 4.83 -11.50
C TYR A 359 -17.44 3.82 -10.68
N ASN A 360 -17.12 3.71 -9.40
CA ASN A 360 -17.69 2.71 -8.47
C ASN A 360 -17.47 1.28 -8.98
N ALA A 361 -16.24 1.02 -9.40
CA ALA A 361 -15.84 -0.25 -9.97
C ALA A 361 -14.36 -0.55 -9.67
N ALA A 362 -14.02 -1.84 -9.69
CA ALA A 362 -12.67 -2.34 -9.53
C ALA A 362 -12.46 -3.62 -10.34
N PHE A 363 -11.28 -4.21 -10.26
CA PHE A 363 -10.96 -5.50 -10.85
C PHE A 363 -10.84 -6.60 -9.80
N ASP A 364 -11.25 -7.83 -10.14
CA ASP A 364 -10.84 -9.04 -9.45
C ASP A 364 -9.51 -9.52 -10.05
N TYR A 365 -8.40 -8.94 -9.57
CA TYR A 365 -7.06 -9.24 -10.09
C TYR A 365 -6.67 -10.71 -9.91
N ALA A 366 -7.11 -11.34 -8.81
CA ALA A 366 -6.84 -12.75 -8.55
C ALA A 366 -7.57 -13.66 -9.55
N ALA A 367 -8.84 -13.36 -9.86
CA ALA A 367 -9.58 -14.08 -10.90
C ALA A 367 -8.98 -13.88 -12.30
N ALA A 368 -8.55 -12.66 -12.63
CA ALA A 368 -7.89 -12.36 -13.90
C ALA A 368 -6.60 -13.19 -14.06
N SER A 369 -5.78 -13.22 -13.00
CA SER A 369 -4.57 -14.04 -12.93
C SER A 369 -4.85 -15.51 -13.21
N LYS A 370 -5.75 -16.13 -12.46
CA LYS A 370 -6.01 -17.58 -12.60
C LYS A 370 -6.57 -17.99 -13.96
N SER A 371 -7.37 -17.12 -14.57
CA SER A 371 -8.03 -17.43 -15.85
C SER A 371 -7.18 -17.11 -17.07
N SER A 372 -6.03 -16.43 -16.90
CA SER A 372 -5.26 -15.86 -18.02
C SER A 372 -6.12 -15.00 -18.96
N ALA A 373 -7.19 -14.41 -18.44
CA ALA A 373 -8.11 -13.55 -19.15
C ALA A 373 -7.80 -12.08 -18.85
N ASN A 374 -8.26 -11.18 -19.72
CA ASN A 374 -8.21 -9.75 -19.42
C ASN A 374 -8.99 -9.47 -18.12
N PRO A 375 -8.53 -8.54 -17.28
CA PRO A 375 -9.22 -8.20 -16.05
C PRO A 375 -10.59 -7.61 -16.38
N SER A 376 -11.65 -8.20 -15.78
CA SER A 376 -13.02 -7.76 -15.97
C SER A 376 -13.40 -6.71 -14.92
N VAL A 377 -14.10 -5.67 -15.37
CA VAL A 377 -14.56 -4.59 -14.51
C VAL A 377 -15.79 -5.07 -13.72
N ALA A 378 -15.67 -5.13 -12.40
CA ALA A 378 -16.77 -5.39 -11.48
C ALA A 378 -17.38 -4.07 -11.01
N SER A 379 -18.69 -3.89 -11.22
CA SER A 379 -19.42 -2.67 -10.87
C SER A 379 -20.03 -2.73 -9.47
N GLY A 380 -20.43 -1.57 -8.95
CA GLY A 380 -21.09 -1.43 -7.64
C GLY A 380 -20.11 -1.33 -6.46
N ILE A 381 -18.82 -1.25 -6.74
CA ILE A 381 -17.75 -1.13 -5.76
C ILE A 381 -17.50 0.35 -5.52
N GLY A 382 -18.36 0.97 -4.69
CA GLY A 382 -18.25 2.39 -4.34
C GLY A 382 -16.83 2.78 -3.91
N GLY A 383 -16.42 4.00 -4.21
CA GLY A 383 -15.16 4.59 -3.75
C GLY A 383 -13.94 4.29 -4.63
N LEU A 384 -14.09 3.45 -5.65
CA LEU A 384 -13.02 3.09 -6.59
C LEU A 384 -13.36 3.53 -8.02
N ILE A 385 -12.31 3.73 -8.83
CA ILE A 385 -12.41 3.95 -10.27
C ILE A 385 -11.56 2.88 -10.97
N ALA A 386 -12.18 2.07 -11.81
CA ALA A 386 -11.50 1.10 -12.65
C ALA A 386 -11.09 1.75 -13.97
N GLY A 387 -9.80 1.77 -14.24
CA GLY A 387 -9.18 2.21 -15.49
C GLY A 387 -8.81 1.03 -16.39
N GLN A 388 -9.06 1.15 -17.69
CA GLN A 388 -8.59 0.19 -18.69
C GLN A 388 -7.78 0.89 -19.77
N ILE A 389 -6.60 0.36 -20.07
CA ILE A 389 -5.75 0.80 -21.17
C ILE A 389 -5.70 -0.30 -22.21
N SER A 390 -6.02 0.05 -23.46
CA SER A 390 -5.86 -0.88 -24.58
C SER A 390 -4.41 -0.93 -25.02
N MET A 391 -3.84 -2.12 -25.04
CA MET A 391 -2.45 -2.36 -25.44
C MET A 391 -2.36 -3.36 -26.59
N PRO A 392 -1.25 -3.39 -27.35
CA PRO A 392 -1.06 -4.39 -28.39
C PRO A 392 -1.15 -5.84 -27.89
N ALA A 393 -0.77 -6.08 -26.62
CA ALA A 393 -0.78 -7.40 -25.99
C ALA A 393 -2.09 -7.75 -25.26
N GLY A 394 -3.03 -6.82 -25.11
CA GLY A 394 -4.26 -7.04 -24.32
C GLY A 394 -4.82 -5.76 -23.71
N VAL A 395 -5.40 -5.88 -22.51
CA VAL A 395 -5.91 -4.75 -21.73
C VAL A 395 -5.19 -4.74 -20.39
N ALA A 396 -4.55 -3.62 -20.03
CA ALA A 396 -3.99 -3.39 -18.70
C ALA A 396 -5.06 -2.76 -17.80
N GLY A 397 -5.12 -3.21 -16.54
CA GLY A 397 -6.13 -2.79 -15.56
C GLY A 397 -5.57 -1.93 -14.43
N LEU A 398 -6.12 -0.73 -14.27
CA LEU A 398 -5.71 0.25 -13.26
C LEU A 398 -6.82 0.43 -12.22
N SER A 399 -6.50 0.43 -10.93
CA SER A 399 -7.51 0.74 -9.90
C SER A 399 -7.09 2.01 -9.17
N PHE A 400 -7.91 3.06 -9.24
CA PHE A 400 -7.70 4.29 -8.48
C PHE A 400 -8.58 4.29 -7.23
N LEU A 401 -7.97 4.65 -6.10
CA LEU A 401 -8.59 4.91 -4.81
C LEU A 401 -8.41 6.39 -4.45
N PRO A 402 -9.43 7.23 -4.72
CA PRO A 402 -9.44 8.58 -4.21
C PRO A 402 -9.53 8.62 -2.69
N VAL A 403 -8.55 9.27 -2.06
CA VAL A 403 -8.50 9.48 -0.60
C VAL A 403 -8.85 10.92 -0.21
N GLY A 404 -8.95 11.80 -1.19
CA GLY A 404 -9.38 13.18 -1.05
C GLY A 404 -9.64 13.82 -2.42
N SER A 405 -9.93 15.11 -2.46
CA SER A 405 -10.21 15.85 -3.72
C SER A 405 -8.98 16.09 -4.60
N ALA A 406 -7.78 15.85 -4.06
CA ALA A 406 -6.50 16.14 -4.72
C ALA A 406 -5.51 14.97 -4.70
N GLN A 407 -5.91 13.79 -4.19
CA GLN A 407 -5.03 12.64 -3.99
C GLN A 407 -5.77 11.34 -4.32
N MET A 408 -5.13 10.49 -5.15
CA MET A 408 -5.59 9.13 -5.44
C MET A 408 -4.40 8.18 -5.38
N TYR A 409 -4.47 7.15 -4.55
CA TYR A 409 -3.53 6.03 -4.68
C TYR A 409 -4.03 5.12 -5.78
N PHE A 410 -3.12 4.47 -6.50
CA PHE A 410 -3.54 3.55 -7.55
C PHE A 410 -2.64 2.33 -7.64
N ILE A 411 -3.17 1.32 -8.30
CA ILE A 411 -2.43 0.13 -8.73
C ILE A 411 -2.42 0.14 -10.24
N ASP A 412 -1.24 0.00 -10.82
CA ASP A 412 -1.01 -0.06 -12.26
C ASP A 412 -0.23 -1.32 -12.63
N GLU A 413 -0.39 -1.73 -13.88
CA GLU A 413 0.30 -2.81 -14.54
C GLU A 413 1.12 -2.24 -15.72
N PRO A 414 2.31 -1.66 -15.48
CA PRO A 414 2.95 -0.72 -16.42
C PRO A 414 3.16 -1.29 -17.83
N ASN A 415 3.51 -2.58 -17.90
CA ASN A 415 3.80 -3.30 -19.14
C ASN A 415 2.68 -4.28 -19.55
N GLY A 416 1.57 -4.32 -18.79
CA GLY A 416 0.50 -5.32 -18.89
C GLY A 416 0.98 -6.77 -18.98
N SER A 417 2.01 -7.09 -18.18
CA SER A 417 2.68 -8.39 -18.15
C SER A 417 2.37 -9.19 -16.88
N GLY A 418 1.41 -8.74 -16.06
CA GLY A 418 1.11 -9.25 -14.72
C GLY A 418 2.03 -8.69 -13.62
N PHE A 419 2.90 -7.73 -13.94
CA PHE A 419 3.70 -7.04 -12.94
C PHE A 419 2.99 -5.75 -12.54
N PHE A 420 2.84 -5.54 -11.23
CA PHE A 420 2.10 -4.41 -10.70
C PHE A 420 2.98 -3.49 -9.87
N VAL A 421 2.67 -2.21 -9.94
CA VAL A 421 3.21 -1.18 -9.06
C VAL A 421 2.08 -0.44 -8.38
N GLN A 422 2.38 0.14 -7.23
CA GLN A 422 1.50 1.09 -6.57
C GLN A 422 2.02 2.50 -6.86
N GLY A 423 1.09 3.43 -7.08
CA GLY A 423 1.39 4.81 -7.42
C GLY A 423 0.51 5.80 -6.67
N LEU A 424 0.81 7.09 -6.87
CA LEU A 424 0.08 8.22 -6.31
C LEU A 424 -0.17 9.26 -7.39
N CYS A 425 -1.43 9.61 -7.61
CA CYS A 425 -1.83 10.78 -8.38
C CYS A 425 -2.10 11.96 -7.44
N THR A 426 -1.52 13.10 -7.77
CA THR A 426 -1.80 14.39 -7.13
C THR A 426 -2.37 15.35 -8.16
N ARG A 427 -3.37 16.13 -7.77
CA ARG A 427 -4.00 17.08 -8.69
C ARG A 427 -3.03 18.21 -9.01
N SER A 428 -2.82 18.49 -10.30
CA SER A 428 -2.07 19.67 -10.73
C SER A 428 -2.93 20.91 -10.44
N SER A 429 -2.32 21.93 -9.83
CA SER A 429 -3.00 23.20 -9.51
C SER A 429 -3.23 24.07 -10.73
#